data_AF-A0A3A2ZHM1-F1
#
_entry.id   AF-A0A3A2ZHM1-F1
#
_cell.length_a   1.000
_cell.length_b   1.000
_cell.length_c   1.000
_cell.angle_alpha   90.00
_cell.angle_beta   90.00
_cell.angle_gamma   90.00
#
_symmetry.space_group_name_H-M   'P 1'
#
loop_
_entity.id
_entity.type
_entity.pdbx_description
1 polymer ?
#
loop_
_entity_poly.entity_id
_entity_poly.type
_entity_poly.pdbx_seq_one_letter_code
_entity_poly.pdbx_strand_id
1 'polypeptide(L)'
;MNSPATATEDQTRLLEEALGVVRQQSLMMRKCLETPGKLMDALKCGSTLVSELRTPSLGPKQYYELYMAVFDALRHLSVYLKENHPVNHLADLYELVQYAGNIIPRLYLMITVGTVYMSVEDAPVKEIMKDMMEMSRGVQHPIRGLFLRYYLSGQARDHLPTGSGDGPEGNLHDSISFVLTNFVEMNKLWVRLQHQGPSREREQRMQERRELELLVGSNIVRLSQLVDLEGYKTSILQALLEQVVQCRDVLAQEYLLEVITKVFPDEFHLNTLDLLLSAIARLNPYVDLKKIIIGLMDRLSAYAARDTGTNVDPESRKQSEEEAVSRLLENVKLSDESKKEGAAEVAGTDVAQENGIEQASKDTEEPTKTTEGETAANANGEAVPTPDAPAETRLYNIFYEQVVNIIKSRGLPIQDTMALLVSLVNLALSTYPDRLEYVDQVLDFATQKTAEYTDHADLHSAPAQQNLLHLLLAPLRSYVSIFTALLCRIISHS
;
A
#
# COMPACT_ATOMS: atom_id res chain seq x y z
N MET A 1 -5.92 44.15 -2.34
CA MET A 1 -6.77 43.07 -1.82
C MET A 1 -7.84 42.81 -2.87
N ASN A 2 -7.60 41.87 -3.80
CA ASN A 2 -8.67 41.38 -4.68
C ASN A 2 -9.34 40.22 -3.95
N SER A 3 -10.67 40.27 -3.81
CA SER A 3 -11.46 39.25 -3.13
C SER A 3 -11.32 37.88 -3.83
N PRO A 4 -11.28 36.76 -3.10
CA PRO A 4 -11.18 35.41 -3.68
C PRO A 4 -12.38 35.01 -4.56
N ALA A 5 -13.51 35.72 -4.48
CA ALA A 5 -14.68 35.50 -5.32
C ALA A 5 -14.42 35.80 -6.81
N THR A 6 -13.67 36.87 -7.14
CA THR A 6 -13.45 37.28 -8.54
C THR A 6 -12.56 36.30 -9.30
N ALA A 7 -11.59 35.68 -8.62
CA ALA A 7 -10.70 34.68 -9.23
C ALA A 7 -11.44 33.40 -9.62
N THR A 8 -12.47 33.02 -8.85
CA THR A 8 -13.26 31.82 -9.12
C THR A 8 -14.24 32.05 -10.28
N GLU A 9 -14.88 33.22 -10.33
CA GLU A 9 -15.77 33.61 -11.44
C GLU A 9 -15.02 33.72 -12.78
N ASP A 10 -13.81 34.29 -12.78
CA ASP A 10 -12.96 34.35 -13.97
C ASP A 10 -12.54 32.96 -14.46
N GLN A 11 -12.26 32.01 -13.55
CA GLN A 11 -11.95 30.62 -13.92
C GLN A 11 -13.16 29.91 -14.55
N THR A 12 -14.37 30.13 -14.03
CA THR A 12 -15.59 29.55 -14.60
C THR A 12 -15.86 30.10 -15.99
N ARG A 13 -15.70 31.41 -16.21
CA ARG A 13 -15.84 32.00 -17.55
C ARG A 13 -14.84 31.41 -18.56
N LEU A 14 -13.57 31.31 -18.16
CA LEU A 14 -12.53 30.70 -19.01
C LEU A 14 -12.84 29.23 -19.35
N LEU A 15 -13.41 28.49 -18.40
CA LEU A 15 -13.85 27.11 -18.65
C LEU A 15 -15.01 27.06 -19.65
N GLU A 16 -16.01 27.92 -19.50
CA GLU A 16 -17.17 27.97 -20.42
C GLU A 16 -16.75 28.33 -21.85
N GLU A 17 -15.83 29.27 -22.01
CA GLU A 17 -15.25 29.64 -23.30
C GLU A 17 -14.53 28.44 -23.95
N ALA A 18 -13.66 27.75 -23.20
CA ALA A 18 -12.95 26.57 -23.67
C ALA A 18 -13.93 25.43 -24.03
N LEU A 19 -14.94 25.17 -23.19
CA LEU A 19 -15.97 24.18 -23.46
C LEU A 19 -16.82 24.53 -24.68
N GLY A 20 -17.07 25.82 -24.92
CA GLY A 20 -17.74 26.32 -26.12
C GLY A 20 -16.98 25.95 -27.39
N VAL A 21 -15.66 26.19 -27.40
CA VAL A 21 -14.78 25.81 -28.52
C VAL A 21 -14.75 24.30 -28.71
N VAL A 22 -14.60 23.51 -27.63
CA VAL A 22 -14.60 22.04 -27.67
C VAL A 22 -15.91 21.51 -28.25
N ARG A 23 -17.06 22.04 -27.83
CA ARG A 23 -18.38 21.62 -28.39
C ARG A 23 -18.49 21.93 -29.88
N GLN A 24 -18.09 23.12 -30.30
CA GLN A 24 -18.12 23.52 -31.71
C GLN A 24 -17.22 22.63 -32.57
N GLN A 25 -15.96 22.45 -32.15
CA GLN A 25 -14.98 21.63 -32.87
C GLN A 25 -15.35 20.15 -32.87
N SER A 26 -15.94 19.63 -31.78
CA SER A 26 -16.44 18.24 -31.72
C SER A 26 -17.59 18.00 -32.71
N LEU A 27 -18.49 18.96 -32.88
CA LEU A 27 -19.56 18.90 -33.88
C LEU A 27 -19.03 18.96 -35.31
N MET A 28 -18.07 19.84 -35.57
CA MET A 28 -17.40 19.93 -36.88
C MET A 28 -16.63 18.65 -37.20
N MET A 29 -15.89 18.12 -36.22
CA MET A 29 -15.15 16.86 -36.35
C MET A 29 -16.09 15.72 -36.74
N ARG A 30 -17.23 15.55 -36.04
CA ARG A 30 -18.22 14.51 -36.38
C ARG A 30 -18.75 14.64 -37.81
N LYS A 31 -19.10 15.85 -38.24
CA LYS A 31 -19.53 16.10 -39.64
C LYS A 31 -18.45 15.78 -40.67
N CYS A 32 -17.19 16.08 -40.35
CA CYS A 32 -16.05 15.73 -41.20
C CYS A 32 -15.83 14.21 -41.26
N LEU A 33 -16.05 13.48 -40.17
CA LEU A 33 -15.94 12.02 -40.14
C LEU A 33 -17.06 11.32 -40.94
N GLU A 34 -18.28 11.87 -40.92
CA GLU A 34 -19.39 11.37 -41.75
C GLU A 34 -19.15 11.55 -43.25
N THR A 35 -18.34 12.54 -43.64
CA THR A 35 -18.02 12.80 -45.04
C THR A 35 -16.81 11.97 -45.48
N PRO A 36 -16.95 11.03 -46.44
CA PRO A 36 -15.83 10.20 -46.87
C PRO A 36 -14.69 11.06 -47.46
N GLY A 37 -13.45 10.72 -47.11
CA GLY A 37 -12.24 11.40 -47.60
C GLY A 37 -11.84 12.68 -46.85
N LYS A 38 -12.61 13.15 -45.85
CA LYS A 38 -12.29 14.35 -45.04
C LYS A 38 -11.65 14.05 -43.68
N LEU A 39 -10.95 12.92 -43.56
CA LEU A 39 -10.28 12.52 -42.32
C LEU A 39 -9.24 13.55 -41.85
N MET A 40 -8.50 14.16 -42.77
CA MET A 40 -7.51 15.20 -42.44
C MET A 40 -8.14 16.43 -41.81
N ASP A 41 -9.30 16.86 -42.30
CA ASP A 41 -10.04 17.97 -41.73
C ASP A 41 -10.56 17.61 -40.33
N ALA A 42 -11.02 16.36 -40.14
CA ALA A 42 -11.42 15.86 -38.84
C ALA A 42 -10.24 15.85 -37.83
N LEU A 43 -9.05 15.40 -38.25
CA LEU A 43 -7.84 15.44 -37.42
C LEU A 43 -7.40 16.87 -37.09
N LYS A 44 -7.57 17.82 -38.02
CA LYS A 44 -7.30 19.25 -37.78
C LYS A 44 -8.27 19.86 -36.76
N CYS A 45 -9.56 19.51 -36.85
CA CYS A 45 -10.55 19.86 -35.82
C CYS A 45 -10.19 19.22 -34.48
N GLY A 46 -9.79 17.94 -34.46
CA GLY A 46 -9.31 17.24 -33.28
C GLY A 46 -8.09 17.92 -32.64
N SER A 47 -7.10 18.31 -33.44
CA SER A 47 -5.92 19.04 -32.96
C SER A 47 -6.28 20.40 -32.36
N THR A 48 -7.28 21.08 -32.91
CA THR A 48 -7.76 22.38 -32.39
C THR A 48 -8.49 22.19 -31.07
N LEU A 49 -9.37 21.20 -31.00
CA LEU A 49 -10.09 20.79 -29.78
C LEU A 49 -9.14 20.41 -28.63
N VAL A 50 -8.12 19.61 -28.90
CA VAL A 50 -7.13 19.23 -27.90
C VAL A 50 -6.20 20.40 -27.52
N SER A 51 -6.06 21.41 -28.38
CA SER A 51 -5.23 22.58 -28.05
C SER A 51 -5.78 23.37 -26.85
N GLU A 52 -7.07 23.28 -26.55
CA GLU A 52 -7.67 23.87 -25.34
C GLU A 52 -7.10 23.28 -24.05
N LEU A 53 -6.66 22.01 -24.05
CA LEU A 53 -5.99 21.37 -22.91
C LEU A 53 -4.62 21.98 -22.57
N ARG A 54 -4.12 22.91 -23.39
CA ARG A 54 -2.86 23.64 -23.14
C ARG A 54 -3.05 24.85 -22.24
N THR A 55 -4.28 25.17 -21.83
CA THR A 55 -4.51 26.30 -20.93
C THR A 55 -3.73 26.13 -19.60
N PRO A 56 -3.03 27.17 -19.11
CA PRO A 56 -2.32 27.13 -17.82
C PRO A 56 -3.17 27.60 -16.64
N SER A 57 -4.34 28.21 -16.88
CA SER A 57 -5.07 29.00 -15.89
C SER A 57 -6.16 28.26 -15.13
N LEU A 58 -6.54 27.05 -15.59
CA LEU A 58 -7.60 26.27 -14.96
C LEU A 58 -7.07 25.47 -13.77
N GLY A 59 -7.82 25.48 -12.68
CA GLY A 59 -7.60 24.58 -11.54
C GLY A 59 -7.89 23.11 -11.90
N PRO A 60 -7.49 22.15 -11.06
CA PRO A 60 -7.62 20.71 -11.36
C PRO A 60 -9.05 20.25 -11.65
N LYS A 61 -10.06 20.76 -10.94
CA LYS A 61 -11.48 20.39 -11.17
C LYS A 61 -11.97 20.87 -12.52
N GLN A 62 -11.76 22.15 -12.83
CA GLN A 62 -12.15 22.71 -14.11
C GLN A 62 -11.38 22.05 -15.27
N TYR A 63 -10.10 21.74 -15.05
CA TYR A 63 -9.31 21.00 -16.02
C TYR A 63 -9.83 19.57 -16.22
N TYR A 64 -10.28 18.89 -15.16
CA TYR A 64 -10.91 17.58 -15.23
C TYR A 64 -12.20 17.61 -16.06
N GLU A 65 -13.05 18.63 -15.87
CA GLU A 65 -14.27 18.81 -16.67
C GLU A 65 -13.96 19.04 -18.16
N LEU A 66 -13.01 19.92 -18.46
CA LEU A 66 -12.54 20.14 -19.83
C LEU A 66 -11.93 18.86 -20.43
N TYR A 67 -11.13 18.14 -19.64
CA TYR A 67 -10.55 16.86 -20.02
C TYR A 67 -11.63 15.84 -20.40
N MET A 68 -12.71 15.72 -19.60
CA MET A 68 -13.80 14.79 -19.90
C MET A 68 -14.53 15.15 -21.20
N ALA A 69 -14.78 16.44 -21.45
CA ALA A 69 -15.39 16.87 -22.70
C ALA A 69 -14.52 16.55 -23.93
N VAL A 70 -13.19 16.70 -23.82
CA VAL A 70 -12.23 16.34 -24.87
C VAL A 70 -12.13 14.81 -25.02
N PHE A 71 -12.12 14.07 -23.90
CA PHE A 71 -12.09 12.62 -23.87
C PHE A 71 -13.26 12.01 -24.65
N ASP A 72 -14.48 12.48 -24.39
CA ASP A 72 -15.69 12.02 -25.08
C ASP A 72 -15.65 12.33 -26.58
N ALA A 73 -15.13 13.50 -26.96
CA ALA A 73 -14.95 13.86 -28.37
C ALA A 73 -13.95 12.92 -29.06
N LEU A 74 -12.79 12.67 -28.46
CA LEU A 74 -11.77 11.78 -29.01
C LEU A 74 -12.22 10.31 -29.08
N ARG A 75 -13.10 9.87 -28.17
CA ARG A 75 -13.69 8.53 -28.23
C ARG A 75 -14.49 8.30 -29.52
N HIS A 76 -15.23 9.30 -30.00
CA HIS A 76 -15.91 9.20 -31.31
C HIS A 76 -14.92 9.02 -32.47
N LEU A 77 -13.77 9.72 -32.42
CA LEU A 77 -12.71 9.56 -33.41
C LEU A 77 -12.10 8.15 -33.36
N SER A 78 -11.83 7.62 -32.18
CA SER A 78 -11.29 6.27 -32.00
C SER A 78 -12.21 5.19 -32.58
N VAL A 79 -13.52 5.26 -32.31
CA VAL A 79 -14.51 4.30 -32.86
C VAL A 79 -14.53 4.36 -34.39
N TYR A 80 -14.58 5.57 -34.95
CA TYR A 80 -14.55 5.74 -36.41
C TYR A 80 -13.28 5.18 -37.06
N LEU A 81 -12.12 5.41 -36.46
CA LEU A 81 -10.84 4.90 -36.97
C LEU A 81 -10.79 3.37 -36.94
N LYS A 82 -11.37 2.75 -35.91
CA LYS A 82 -11.45 1.29 -35.80
C LYS A 82 -12.34 0.69 -36.90
N GLU A 83 -13.49 1.30 -37.17
CA GLU A 83 -14.41 0.84 -38.22
C GLU A 83 -13.85 1.04 -39.64
N ASN A 84 -13.11 2.13 -39.87
CA ASN A 84 -12.54 2.47 -41.17
C ASN A 84 -11.09 2.00 -41.38
N HIS A 85 -10.54 1.20 -40.46
CA HIS A 85 -9.19 0.62 -40.56
C HIS A 85 -8.92 -0.12 -41.89
N PRO A 86 -9.85 -0.91 -42.47
CA PRO A 86 -9.57 -1.63 -43.71
C PRO A 86 -9.27 -0.72 -44.92
N VAL A 87 -9.71 0.54 -44.87
CA VAL A 87 -9.56 1.52 -45.95
C VAL A 87 -8.36 2.45 -45.71
N ASN A 88 -7.98 2.67 -44.45
CA ASN A 88 -6.92 3.60 -44.08
C ASN A 88 -5.77 2.87 -43.38
N HIS A 89 -4.55 2.97 -43.94
CA HIS A 89 -3.37 2.37 -43.33
C HIS A 89 -3.02 3.09 -42.01
N LEU A 90 -3.21 2.42 -40.87
CA LEU A 90 -3.04 3.03 -39.54
C LEU A 90 -1.59 3.42 -39.23
N ALA A 91 -0.60 2.75 -39.83
CA ALA A 91 0.81 3.09 -39.62
C ALA A 91 1.13 4.49 -40.17
N ASP A 92 0.65 4.80 -41.39
CA ASP A 92 0.81 6.14 -41.97
C ASP A 92 0.07 7.19 -41.14
N LEU A 93 -1.11 6.86 -40.61
CA LEU A 93 -1.85 7.77 -39.73
C LEU A 93 -1.10 8.02 -38.41
N TYR A 94 -0.43 7.00 -37.86
CA TYR A 94 0.36 7.12 -36.63
C TYR A 94 1.55 8.07 -36.83
N GLU A 95 2.18 8.05 -38.00
CA GLU A 95 3.21 9.05 -38.36
C GLU A 95 2.57 10.42 -38.61
N LEU A 96 1.43 10.46 -39.31
CA LEU A 96 0.81 11.69 -39.78
C LEU A 96 0.35 12.61 -38.63
N VAL A 97 -0.21 12.03 -37.57
CA VAL A 97 -0.63 12.79 -36.38
C VAL A 97 0.56 13.40 -35.63
N GLN A 98 1.77 12.89 -35.85
CA GLN A 98 2.99 13.42 -35.22
C GLN A 98 3.45 14.75 -35.82
N TYR A 99 3.00 15.10 -37.03
CA TYR A 99 3.28 16.40 -37.65
C TYR A 99 2.55 17.57 -36.95
N ALA A 100 1.64 17.32 -36.01
CA ALA A 100 1.03 18.36 -35.20
C ALA A 100 2.11 19.16 -34.44
N GLY A 101 2.16 20.49 -34.63
CA GLY A 101 3.24 21.32 -34.09
C GLY A 101 3.31 21.37 -32.56
N ASN A 102 2.17 21.30 -31.87
CA ASN A 102 2.10 21.36 -30.41
C ASN A 102 2.11 19.95 -29.79
N ILE A 103 2.91 19.76 -28.73
CA ILE A 103 3.10 18.44 -28.09
C ILE A 103 1.83 17.83 -27.50
N ILE A 104 0.92 18.63 -26.90
CA ILE A 104 -0.30 18.10 -26.27
C ILE A 104 -1.26 17.53 -27.34
N PRO A 105 -1.71 18.29 -28.36
CA PRO A 105 -2.47 17.72 -29.48
C PRO A 105 -1.80 16.52 -30.14
N ARG A 106 -0.48 16.59 -30.35
CA ARG A 106 0.30 15.51 -30.94
C ARG A 106 0.15 14.21 -30.16
N LEU A 107 0.41 14.24 -28.84
CA LEU A 107 0.42 13.03 -28.02
C LEU A 107 -0.98 12.45 -27.83
N TYR A 108 -2.02 13.27 -27.63
CA TYR A 108 -3.39 12.74 -27.51
C TYR A 108 -3.86 12.08 -28.81
N LEU A 109 -3.59 12.70 -29.97
CA LEU A 109 -3.92 12.11 -31.27
C LEU A 109 -3.09 10.85 -31.57
N MET A 110 -1.80 10.88 -31.26
CA MET A 110 -0.91 9.72 -31.38
C MET A 110 -1.38 8.56 -30.48
N ILE A 111 -1.79 8.83 -29.25
CA ILE A 111 -2.36 7.81 -28.36
C ILE A 111 -3.68 7.26 -28.93
N THR A 112 -4.60 8.11 -29.43
CA THR A 112 -5.84 7.60 -30.04
C THR A 112 -5.59 6.69 -31.24
N VAL A 113 -4.66 7.07 -32.12
CA VAL A 113 -4.36 6.28 -33.31
C VAL A 113 -3.57 5.02 -32.92
N GLY A 114 -2.62 5.17 -31.99
CA GLY A 114 -1.79 4.07 -31.48
C GLY A 114 -2.62 2.98 -30.81
N THR A 115 -3.61 3.33 -29.99
CA THR A 115 -4.46 2.32 -29.34
C THR A 115 -5.44 1.66 -30.31
N VAL A 116 -5.91 2.38 -31.33
CA VAL A 116 -6.66 1.75 -32.43
C VAL A 116 -5.76 0.81 -33.22
N TYR A 117 -4.49 1.18 -33.46
CA TYR A 117 -3.54 0.32 -34.14
C TYR A 117 -3.20 -0.94 -33.33
N MET A 118 -3.08 -0.83 -31.99
CA MET A 118 -2.95 -1.98 -31.08
C MET A 118 -4.17 -2.91 -31.10
N SER A 119 -5.34 -2.44 -31.56
CA SER A 119 -6.56 -3.25 -31.63
C SER A 119 -6.63 -4.14 -32.87
N VAL A 120 -5.69 -3.98 -33.81
CA VAL A 120 -5.61 -4.74 -35.06
C VAL A 120 -4.75 -5.98 -34.85
N GLU A 121 -5.17 -7.09 -35.46
CA GLU A 121 -4.41 -8.35 -35.49
C GLU A 121 -3.05 -8.15 -36.20
N ASP A 122 -1.99 -8.82 -35.73
CA ASP A 122 -0.59 -8.70 -36.22
C ASP A 122 0.12 -7.35 -35.96
N ALA A 123 -0.46 -6.42 -35.20
CA ALA A 123 0.20 -5.15 -34.89
C ALA A 123 1.40 -5.32 -33.92
N PRO A 124 2.48 -4.55 -34.06
CA PRO A 124 3.62 -4.56 -33.12
C PRO A 124 3.28 -3.80 -31.83
N VAL A 125 2.38 -4.36 -31.02
CA VAL A 125 1.83 -3.75 -29.79
C VAL A 125 2.93 -3.32 -28.83
N LYS A 126 3.96 -4.17 -28.65
CA LYS A 126 5.09 -3.90 -27.76
C LYS A 126 5.87 -2.63 -28.13
N GLU A 127 6.13 -2.43 -29.42
CA GLU A 127 6.89 -1.29 -29.92
C GLU A 127 6.07 0.00 -29.80
N ILE A 128 4.79 -0.05 -30.17
CA ILE A 128 3.87 1.10 -30.06
C ILE A 128 3.71 1.53 -28.60
N MET A 129 3.52 0.58 -27.67
CA MET A 129 3.42 0.88 -26.24
C MET A 129 4.69 1.55 -25.71
N LYS A 130 5.86 1.02 -26.09
CA LYS A 130 7.15 1.58 -25.67
C LYS A 130 7.33 3.00 -26.23
N ASP A 131 7.07 3.20 -27.52
CA ASP A 131 7.16 4.51 -28.17
C ASP A 131 6.22 5.55 -27.51
N MET A 132 4.94 5.21 -27.32
CA MET A 132 3.99 6.08 -26.63
C MET A 132 4.44 6.44 -25.21
N MET A 133 5.05 5.50 -24.48
CA MET A 133 5.58 5.72 -23.13
C MET A 133 6.80 6.66 -23.14
N GLU A 134 7.73 6.47 -24.08
CA GLU A 134 8.93 7.29 -24.25
C GLU A 134 8.57 8.72 -24.66
N MET A 135 7.67 8.86 -25.64
CA MET A 135 7.19 10.15 -26.14
C MET A 135 6.38 10.91 -25.08
N SER A 136 5.64 10.19 -24.22
CA SER A 136 4.92 10.79 -23.07
C SER A 136 5.85 11.42 -22.03
N ARG A 137 7.15 11.10 -22.02
CA ARG A 137 8.14 11.80 -21.18
C ARG A 137 8.36 13.25 -21.62
N GLY A 138 7.94 13.66 -22.82
CA GLY A 138 8.05 15.05 -23.26
C GLY A 138 7.18 16.04 -22.46
N VAL A 139 6.14 15.57 -21.76
CA VAL A 139 5.23 16.44 -20.99
C VAL A 139 5.60 16.43 -19.51
N GLN A 140 6.36 17.43 -19.09
CA GLN A 140 6.85 17.58 -17.72
C GLN A 140 5.95 18.44 -16.82
N HIS A 141 4.91 19.07 -17.36
CA HIS A 141 3.96 19.84 -16.57
C HIS A 141 3.07 18.91 -15.73
N PRO A 142 3.02 19.02 -14.39
CA PRO A 142 2.33 18.08 -13.51
C PRO A 142 0.89 17.76 -13.90
N ILE A 143 0.01 18.76 -13.98
CA ILE A 143 -1.43 18.54 -14.27
C ILE A 143 -1.62 17.91 -15.65
N ARG A 144 -1.13 18.57 -16.71
CA ARG A 144 -1.23 18.07 -18.10
C ARG A 144 -0.62 16.69 -18.30
N GLY A 145 0.53 16.43 -17.68
CA GLY A 145 1.21 15.14 -17.74
C GLY A 145 0.45 14.04 -17.02
N LEU A 146 -0.13 14.33 -15.84
CA LEU A 146 -1.01 13.39 -15.13
C LEU A 146 -2.23 13.02 -15.96
N PHE A 147 -2.92 14.00 -16.53
CA PHE A 147 -4.10 13.75 -17.38
C PHE A 147 -3.75 13.03 -18.68
N LEU A 148 -2.63 13.37 -19.33
CA LEU A 148 -2.16 12.65 -20.52
C LEU A 148 -1.83 11.18 -20.21
N ARG A 149 -1.17 10.91 -19.07
CA ARG A 149 -0.81 9.55 -18.65
C ARG A 149 -2.02 8.75 -18.18
N TYR A 150 -2.98 9.43 -17.55
CA TYR A 150 -4.29 8.86 -17.23
C TYR A 150 -5.05 8.50 -18.51
N TYR A 151 -5.01 9.37 -19.52
CA TYR A 151 -5.57 9.11 -20.84
C TYR A 151 -4.93 7.89 -21.52
N LEU A 152 -3.59 7.83 -21.54
CA LEU A 152 -2.82 6.70 -22.06
C LEU A 152 -3.25 5.38 -21.40
N SER A 153 -3.32 5.36 -20.07
CA SER A 153 -3.73 4.16 -19.32
C SER A 153 -5.17 3.76 -19.61
N GLY A 154 -6.07 4.73 -19.74
CA GLY A 154 -7.48 4.50 -20.06
C GLY A 154 -7.68 3.93 -21.47
N GLN A 155 -6.96 4.44 -22.47
CA GLN A 155 -7.07 3.99 -23.86
C GLN A 155 -6.35 2.64 -24.10
N ALA A 156 -5.21 2.42 -23.43
CA ALA A 156 -4.46 1.17 -23.56
C ALA A 156 -5.12 0.01 -22.81
N ARG A 157 -6.02 0.27 -21.85
CA ARG A 157 -6.60 -0.71 -20.93
C ARG A 157 -7.06 -2.00 -21.61
N ASP A 158 -7.85 -1.88 -22.67
CA ASP A 158 -8.50 -3.04 -23.31
C ASP A 158 -7.58 -3.76 -24.31
N HIS A 159 -6.38 -3.22 -24.57
CA HIS A 159 -5.43 -3.67 -25.60
C HIS A 159 -4.05 -4.03 -25.02
N LEU A 160 -3.93 -4.17 -23.70
CA LEU A 160 -2.67 -4.57 -23.07
C LEU A 160 -2.38 -6.07 -23.32
N PRO A 161 -1.14 -6.43 -23.71
CA PRO A 161 -0.75 -7.82 -23.90
C PRO A 161 -0.90 -8.65 -22.62
N THR A 162 -1.61 -9.78 -22.71
CA THR A 162 -1.75 -10.77 -21.62
C THR A 162 -1.10 -12.11 -21.98
N GLY A 163 -0.58 -12.26 -23.20
CA GLY A 163 0.07 -13.47 -23.67
C GLY A 163 1.40 -13.77 -22.95
N SER A 164 1.85 -15.02 -23.11
CA SER A 164 3.18 -15.47 -22.65
C SER A 164 4.21 -15.56 -23.77
N GLY A 165 3.83 -15.23 -25.01
CA GLY A 165 4.72 -15.26 -26.17
C GLY A 165 5.70 -14.08 -26.18
N ASP A 166 6.90 -14.29 -26.70
CA ASP A 166 7.91 -13.22 -26.91
C ASP A 166 7.79 -12.56 -28.30
N GLY A 167 6.62 -12.69 -28.92
CA GLY A 167 6.34 -12.11 -30.24
C GLY A 167 6.11 -10.59 -30.20
N PRO A 168 5.90 -9.97 -31.38
CA PRO A 168 5.60 -8.53 -31.51
C PRO A 168 4.34 -8.09 -30.73
N GLU A 169 3.45 -9.05 -30.45
CA GLU A 169 2.23 -8.89 -29.65
C GLU A 169 2.52 -8.57 -28.17
N GLY A 170 3.74 -8.83 -27.68
CA GLY A 170 4.15 -8.56 -26.30
C GLY A 170 3.66 -9.57 -25.27
N ASN A 171 4.17 -9.45 -24.04
CA ASN A 171 3.84 -10.36 -22.94
C ASN A 171 3.25 -9.64 -21.71
N LEU A 172 2.74 -10.43 -20.75
CA LEU A 172 2.22 -9.91 -19.49
C LEU A 172 3.25 -9.05 -18.72
N HIS A 173 4.54 -9.41 -18.79
CA HIS A 173 5.61 -8.66 -18.14
C HIS A 173 5.82 -7.27 -18.76
N ASP A 174 5.67 -7.14 -20.09
CA ASP A 174 5.71 -5.86 -20.80
C ASP A 174 4.55 -4.96 -20.35
N SER A 175 3.35 -5.53 -20.16
CA SER A 175 2.19 -4.83 -19.59
C SER A 175 2.43 -4.36 -18.16
N ILE A 176 3.00 -5.21 -17.30
CA ILE A 176 3.36 -4.85 -15.92
C ILE A 176 4.40 -3.72 -15.91
N SER A 177 5.47 -3.85 -16.70
CA SER A 177 6.52 -2.84 -16.84
C SER A 177 5.97 -1.51 -17.36
N PHE A 178 5.04 -1.54 -18.32
CA PHE A 178 4.37 -0.36 -18.85
C PHE A 178 3.58 0.37 -17.76
N VAL A 179 2.74 -0.34 -17.01
CA VAL A 179 1.93 0.27 -15.94
C VAL A 179 2.81 0.76 -14.78
N LEU A 180 3.84 0.00 -14.39
CA LEU A 180 4.80 0.43 -13.36
C LEU A 180 5.58 1.68 -13.78
N THR A 181 6.06 1.73 -15.01
CA THR A 181 6.76 2.91 -15.53
C THR A 181 5.83 4.12 -15.58
N ASN A 182 4.57 3.92 -15.98
CA ASN A 182 3.58 4.99 -15.95
C ASN A 182 3.30 5.48 -14.53
N PHE A 183 3.15 4.56 -13.58
CA PHE A 183 2.97 4.86 -12.16
C PHE A 183 4.13 5.69 -11.60
N VAL A 184 5.38 5.28 -11.87
CA VAL A 184 6.59 6.00 -11.44
C VAL A 184 6.57 7.45 -11.97
N GLU A 185 6.30 7.63 -13.27
CA GLU A 185 6.27 8.97 -13.87
C GLU A 185 5.10 9.82 -13.37
N MET A 186 3.92 9.23 -13.16
CA MET A 186 2.78 9.93 -12.55
C MET A 186 3.07 10.34 -11.11
N ASN A 187 3.69 9.46 -10.30
CA ASN A 187 4.09 9.78 -8.94
C ASN A 187 5.12 10.93 -8.92
N LYS A 188 6.12 10.92 -9.81
CA LYS A 188 7.08 12.02 -9.96
C LYS A 188 6.40 13.34 -10.31
N LEU A 189 5.47 13.35 -11.25
CA LEU A 189 4.71 14.55 -11.62
C LEU A 189 3.85 15.06 -10.47
N TRP A 190 3.22 14.15 -9.73
CA TRP A 190 2.38 14.48 -8.59
C TRP A 190 3.17 15.05 -7.41
N VAL A 191 4.33 14.48 -7.08
CA VAL A 191 5.27 15.04 -6.07
C VAL A 191 5.86 16.37 -6.55
N ARG A 192 6.11 16.53 -7.86
CA ARG A 192 6.58 17.80 -8.43
C ARG A 192 5.54 18.91 -8.24
N LEU A 193 4.25 18.61 -8.31
CA LEU A 193 3.17 19.59 -8.10
C LEU A 193 3.31 20.30 -6.74
N GLN A 194 3.86 19.64 -5.72
CA GLN A 194 4.10 20.23 -4.40
C GLN A 194 4.98 21.49 -4.44
N HIS A 195 5.97 21.48 -5.33
CA HIS A 195 7.03 22.50 -5.42
C HIS A 195 6.76 23.53 -6.53
N GLN A 196 5.65 23.40 -7.26
CA GLN A 196 5.30 24.31 -8.35
C GLN A 196 4.64 25.58 -7.78
N GLY A 197 5.11 26.75 -8.19
CA GLY A 197 4.49 28.03 -7.83
C GLY A 197 4.92 28.60 -6.47
N PRO A 198 4.33 29.74 -6.06
CA PRO A 198 4.76 30.47 -4.87
C PRO A 198 4.40 29.73 -3.56
N SER A 199 5.19 29.91 -2.52
CA SER A 199 5.01 29.25 -1.22
C SER A 199 3.66 29.57 -0.54
N ARG A 200 3.07 30.74 -0.83
CA ARG A 200 1.78 31.17 -0.26
C ARG A 200 0.62 30.24 -0.63
N GLU A 201 0.69 29.60 -1.80
CA GLU A 201 -0.36 28.73 -2.33
C GLU A 201 -0.16 27.25 -1.95
N ARG A 202 0.72 26.96 -0.99
CA ARG A 202 1.04 25.60 -0.57
C ARG A 202 -0.19 24.82 -0.10
N GLU A 203 -1.09 25.47 0.64
CA GLU A 203 -2.30 24.82 1.17
C GLU A 203 -3.30 24.49 0.06
N GLN A 204 -3.51 25.43 -0.87
CA GLN A 204 -4.31 25.19 -2.07
C GLN A 204 -3.74 24.03 -2.89
N ARG A 205 -2.41 23.98 -3.08
CA ARG A 205 -1.77 22.85 -3.78
C ARG A 205 -1.93 21.52 -3.05
N MET A 206 -1.92 21.50 -1.72
CA MET A 206 -2.20 20.27 -0.98
C MET A 206 -3.63 19.77 -1.24
N GLN A 207 -4.61 20.67 -1.32
CA GLN A 207 -5.98 20.31 -1.67
C GLN A 207 -6.08 19.81 -3.12
N GLU A 208 -5.48 20.51 -4.07
CA GLU A 208 -5.40 20.13 -5.48
C GLU A 208 -4.72 18.76 -5.67
N ARG A 209 -3.65 18.48 -4.90
CA ARG A 209 -2.96 17.19 -4.90
C ARG A 209 -3.84 16.05 -4.40
N ARG A 210 -4.62 16.27 -3.34
CA ARG A 210 -5.60 15.29 -2.83
C ARG A 210 -6.67 14.97 -3.86
N GLU A 211 -7.08 15.94 -4.67
CA GLU A 211 -8.08 15.69 -5.72
C GLU A 211 -7.50 14.86 -6.88
N LEU A 212 -6.21 15.03 -7.17
CA LEU A 212 -5.51 14.32 -8.25
C LEU A 212 -4.93 12.96 -7.82
N GLU A 213 -4.95 12.62 -6.53
CA GLU A 213 -4.37 11.38 -6.00
C GLU A 213 -4.99 10.13 -6.65
N LEU A 214 -6.31 10.18 -6.90
CA LEU A 214 -7.08 9.13 -7.56
C LEU A 214 -6.54 8.76 -8.94
N LEU A 215 -5.98 9.74 -9.68
CA LEU A 215 -5.38 9.48 -10.98
C LEU A 215 -4.15 8.60 -10.86
N VAL A 216 -3.32 8.82 -9.84
CA VAL A 216 -2.13 8.00 -9.57
C VAL A 216 -2.55 6.62 -9.09
N GLY A 217 -3.53 6.55 -8.18
CA GLY A 217 -4.06 5.29 -7.64
C GLY A 217 -4.69 4.38 -8.68
N SER A 218 -5.23 4.93 -9.77
CA SER A 218 -5.79 4.14 -10.88
C SER A 218 -4.79 3.16 -11.51
N ASN A 219 -3.50 3.48 -11.52
CA ASN A 219 -2.46 2.54 -12.00
C ASN A 219 -2.33 1.32 -11.08
N ILE A 220 -2.46 1.51 -9.76
CA ILE A 220 -2.37 0.41 -8.79
C ILE A 220 -3.61 -0.49 -8.92
N VAL A 221 -4.79 0.10 -9.10
CA VAL A 221 -6.02 -0.64 -9.44
C VAL A 221 -5.85 -1.43 -10.72
N ARG A 222 -5.13 -0.89 -11.71
CA ARG A 222 -4.86 -1.64 -12.93
C ARG A 222 -3.92 -2.82 -12.70
N LEU A 223 -2.88 -2.65 -11.88
CA LEU A 223 -1.96 -3.74 -11.53
C LEU A 223 -2.68 -4.88 -10.82
N SER A 224 -3.63 -4.62 -9.92
CA SER A 224 -4.34 -5.71 -9.24
C SER A 224 -5.22 -6.56 -10.15
N GLN A 225 -5.63 -6.03 -11.32
CA GLN A 225 -6.42 -6.77 -12.31
C GLN A 225 -5.58 -7.72 -13.18
N LEU A 226 -4.26 -7.54 -13.22
CA LEU A 226 -3.38 -8.21 -14.20
C LEU A 226 -2.53 -9.34 -13.61
N VAL A 227 -2.59 -9.59 -12.29
CA VAL A 227 -1.42 -10.17 -11.59
C VAL A 227 -1.77 -11.35 -10.71
N ASP A 228 -0.91 -12.38 -10.81
CA ASP A 228 -0.84 -13.54 -9.92
C ASP A 228 0.10 -13.30 -8.73
N LEU A 229 -0.04 -14.11 -7.68
CA LEU A 229 0.72 -13.99 -6.42
C LEU A 229 2.24 -13.89 -6.62
N GLU A 230 2.80 -14.70 -7.52
CA GLU A 230 4.26 -14.74 -7.76
C GLU A 230 4.75 -13.46 -8.46
N GLY A 231 4.00 -12.97 -9.46
CA GLY A 231 4.29 -11.70 -10.13
C GLY A 231 4.20 -10.51 -9.16
N TYR A 232 3.24 -10.54 -8.24
CA TYR A 232 3.10 -9.53 -7.20
C TYR A 232 4.31 -9.49 -6.26
N LYS A 233 4.74 -10.64 -5.73
CA LYS A 233 5.88 -10.76 -4.80
C LYS A 233 7.18 -10.27 -5.42
N THR A 234 7.47 -10.69 -6.64
CA THR A 234 8.81 -10.55 -7.25
C THR A 234 9.01 -9.22 -7.96
N SER A 235 7.98 -8.69 -8.63
CA SER A 235 8.15 -7.53 -9.52
C SER A 235 7.41 -6.29 -9.03
N ILE A 236 6.11 -6.41 -8.74
CA ILE A 236 5.25 -5.26 -8.54
C ILE A 236 5.42 -4.66 -7.16
N LEU A 237 5.32 -5.48 -6.11
CA LEU A 237 5.37 -4.97 -4.75
C LEU A 237 6.70 -4.28 -4.48
N GLN A 238 7.81 -4.88 -4.90
CA GLN A 238 9.14 -4.27 -4.73
C GLN A 238 9.24 -2.91 -5.44
N ALA A 239 8.80 -2.82 -6.69
CA ALA A 239 8.80 -1.56 -7.44
C ALA A 239 7.89 -0.50 -6.81
N LEU A 240 6.70 -0.88 -6.34
CA LEU A 240 5.78 0.04 -5.67
C LEU A 240 6.37 0.55 -4.35
N LEU A 241 6.88 -0.35 -3.50
CA LEU A 241 7.47 0.01 -2.21
C LEU A 241 8.73 0.87 -2.37
N GLU A 242 9.56 0.58 -3.38
CA GLU A 242 10.73 1.42 -3.69
C GLU A 242 10.31 2.86 -4.01
N GLN A 243 9.27 3.05 -4.84
CA GLN A 243 8.77 4.39 -5.14
C GLN A 243 8.16 5.10 -3.94
N VAL A 244 7.44 4.37 -3.08
CA VAL A 244 6.87 4.93 -1.85
C VAL A 244 7.98 5.39 -0.90
N VAL A 245 9.02 4.60 -0.69
CA VAL A 245 10.13 4.99 0.20
C VAL A 245 10.94 6.15 -0.41
N GLN A 246 11.19 6.12 -1.72
CA GLN A 246 12.04 7.11 -2.39
C GLN A 246 11.36 8.46 -2.62
N CYS A 247 10.02 8.54 -2.69
CA CYS A 247 9.33 9.80 -2.95
C CYS A 247 9.48 10.84 -1.83
N ARG A 248 9.71 10.39 -0.57
CA ARG A 248 9.91 11.20 0.64
C ARG A 248 8.83 12.27 0.92
N ASP A 249 7.69 12.19 0.23
CA ASP A 249 6.56 13.10 0.37
C ASP A 249 5.48 12.44 1.24
N VAL A 250 5.11 13.12 2.33
CA VAL A 250 4.21 12.58 3.37
C VAL A 250 2.85 12.20 2.80
N LEU A 251 2.24 13.10 2.02
CA LEU A 251 0.91 12.91 1.43
C LEU A 251 0.92 11.74 0.45
N ALA A 252 1.93 11.66 -0.42
CA ALA A 252 2.06 10.56 -1.36
C ALA A 252 2.28 9.22 -0.66
N GLN A 253 3.12 9.18 0.38
CA GLN A 253 3.37 7.95 1.15
C GLN A 253 2.11 7.43 1.83
N GLU A 254 1.36 8.31 2.49
CA GLU A 254 0.09 7.97 3.14
C GLU A 254 -0.91 7.38 2.14
N TYR A 255 -1.17 8.12 1.06
CA TYR A 255 -2.15 7.70 0.06
C TYR A 255 -1.75 6.41 -0.66
N LEU A 256 -0.51 6.31 -1.13
CA LEU A 256 -0.07 5.15 -1.92
C LEU A 256 -0.09 3.85 -1.11
N LEU A 257 0.32 3.90 0.16
CA LEU A 257 0.23 2.72 1.03
C LEU A 257 -1.20 2.36 1.36
N GLU A 258 -2.07 3.35 1.59
CA GLU A 258 -3.50 3.10 1.80
C GLU A 258 -4.13 2.45 0.57
N VAL A 259 -3.78 2.89 -0.64
CA VAL A 259 -4.27 2.28 -1.89
C VAL A 259 -3.73 0.87 -2.08
N ILE A 260 -2.43 0.63 -1.87
CA ILE A 260 -1.85 -0.73 -1.93
C ILE A 260 -2.61 -1.65 -0.97
N THR A 261 -2.85 -1.19 0.25
CA THR A 261 -3.55 -1.93 1.31
C THR A 261 -5.05 -2.08 1.06
N LYS A 262 -5.65 -1.37 0.10
CA LYS A 262 -7.09 -1.50 -0.23
C LYS A 262 -7.35 -2.26 -1.52
N VAL A 263 -6.43 -2.17 -2.46
CA VAL A 263 -6.63 -2.61 -3.85
C VAL A 263 -6.20 -4.06 -4.06
N PHE A 264 -5.13 -4.51 -3.38
CA PHE A 264 -4.68 -5.89 -3.50
C PHE A 264 -5.46 -6.83 -2.57
N PRO A 265 -5.67 -8.10 -2.94
CA PRO A 265 -6.31 -9.10 -2.08
C PRO A 265 -5.53 -9.37 -0.78
N ASP A 266 -6.24 -9.86 0.24
CA ASP A 266 -5.67 -10.13 1.57
C ASP A 266 -4.62 -11.27 1.54
N GLU A 267 -4.83 -12.28 0.69
CA GLU A 267 -3.88 -13.37 0.45
C GLU A 267 -2.50 -12.88 0.01
N PHE A 268 -2.46 -11.78 -0.76
CA PHE A 268 -1.21 -11.19 -1.23
C PHE A 268 -0.49 -10.48 -0.09
N HIS A 269 -1.25 -9.80 0.77
CA HIS A 269 -0.72 -9.13 1.94
C HIS A 269 -0.13 -10.11 2.95
N LEU A 270 -0.85 -11.18 3.32
CA LEU A 270 -0.36 -12.23 4.25
C LEU A 270 1.01 -12.77 3.85
N ASN A 271 1.18 -12.96 2.54
CA ASN A 271 2.36 -13.50 1.91
C ASN A 271 3.53 -12.49 1.76
N THR A 272 3.30 -11.21 2.05
CA THR A 272 4.25 -10.11 1.82
C THR A 272 4.34 -9.12 2.98
N LEU A 273 3.82 -9.49 4.16
CA LEU A 273 3.79 -8.62 5.35
C LEU A 273 5.17 -8.13 5.73
N ASP A 274 6.17 -9.00 5.69
CA ASP A 274 7.55 -8.67 6.06
C ASP A 274 8.10 -7.52 5.22
N LEU A 275 7.85 -7.57 3.91
CA LEU A 275 8.27 -6.54 2.95
C LEU A 275 7.50 -5.23 3.17
N LEU A 276 6.19 -5.31 3.37
CA LEU A 276 5.34 -4.14 3.58
C LEU A 276 5.69 -3.42 4.89
N LEU A 277 5.82 -4.16 5.99
CA LEU A 277 6.14 -3.62 7.32
C LEU A 277 7.57 -3.06 7.36
N SER A 278 8.53 -3.72 6.71
CA SER A 278 9.90 -3.20 6.54
C SER A 278 9.92 -1.88 5.75
N ALA A 279 9.10 -1.75 4.71
CA ALA A 279 8.95 -0.50 3.97
C ALA A 279 8.29 0.60 4.82
N ILE A 280 7.27 0.26 5.62
CA ILE A 280 6.61 1.18 6.56
C ILE A 280 7.61 1.74 7.58
N ALA A 281 8.53 0.91 8.08
CA ALA A 281 9.58 1.35 9.00
C ALA A 281 10.53 2.41 8.38
N ARG A 282 10.63 2.50 7.04
CA ARG A 282 11.53 3.40 6.30
C ARG A 282 10.87 4.69 5.78
N LEU A 283 9.59 4.93 6.05
CA LEU A 283 8.85 6.12 5.60
C LEU A 283 9.32 7.43 6.27
N ASN A 284 8.75 8.56 5.85
CA ASN A 284 8.98 9.83 6.55
C ASN A 284 8.35 9.80 7.97
N PRO A 285 9.00 10.34 9.02
CA PRO A 285 8.43 10.42 10.38
C PRO A 285 7.10 11.14 10.50
N TYR A 286 6.80 12.08 9.60
CA TYR A 286 5.55 12.86 9.63
C TYR A 286 4.33 12.13 9.05
N VAL A 287 4.51 10.91 8.53
CA VAL A 287 3.43 10.06 8.02
C VAL A 287 2.61 9.50 9.18
N ASP A 288 1.28 9.56 9.08
CA ASP A 288 0.38 8.91 10.05
C ASP A 288 0.40 7.38 9.88
N LEU A 289 1.41 6.74 10.47
CA LEU A 289 1.60 5.29 10.46
C LEU A 289 0.46 4.56 11.18
N LYS A 290 -0.14 5.19 12.20
CA LYS A 290 -1.22 4.58 12.98
C LYS A 290 -2.38 4.25 12.05
N LYS A 291 -2.82 5.21 11.22
CA LYS A 291 -3.93 4.98 10.28
C LYS A 291 -3.64 3.81 9.32
N ILE A 292 -2.42 3.72 8.81
CA ILE A 292 -2.02 2.69 7.84
C ILE A 292 -1.96 1.30 8.49
N ILE A 293 -1.27 1.18 9.64
CA ILE A 293 -1.08 -0.10 10.32
C ILE A 293 -2.40 -0.62 10.88
N ILE A 294 -3.20 0.24 11.53
CA ILE A 294 -4.52 -0.15 12.03
C ILE A 294 -5.41 -0.62 10.87
N GLY A 295 -5.42 0.12 9.75
CA GLY A 295 -6.19 -0.27 8.57
C GLY A 295 -5.79 -1.63 7.99
N LEU A 296 -4.48 -1.95 7.97
CA LEU A 296 -3.99 -3.26 7.54
C LEU A 296 -4.41 -4.37 8.52
N MET A 297 -4.27 -4.12 9.82
CA MET A 297 -4.60 -5.09 10.87
C MET A 297 -6.09 -5.40 10.92
N ASP A 298 -6.95 -4.38 10.86
CA ASP A 298 -8.40 -4.55 10.86
C ASP A 298 -8.85 -5.37 9.64
N ARG A 299 -8.23 -5.12 8.48
CA ARG A 299 -8.54 -5.84 7.24
C ARG A 299 -8.15 -7.32 7.32
N LEU A 300 -6.96 -7.62 7.82
CA LEU A 300 -6.49 -9.01 7.98
C LEU A 300 -7.24 -9.75 9.10
N SER A 301 -7.60 -9.05 10.18
CA SER A 301 -8.45 -9.60 11.25
C SER A 301 -9.81 -10.01 10.69
N ALA A 302 -10.41 -9.15 9.85
CA ALA A 302 -11.68 -9.44 9.20
C ALA A 302 -11.56 -10.60 8.19
N TYR A 303 -10.42 -10.75 7.52
CA TYR A 303 -10.16 -11.89 6.63
C TYR A 303 -10.05 -13.20 7.42
N ALA A 304 -9.22 -13.22 8.48
CA ALA A 304 -9.07 -14.39 9.34
C ALA A 304 -10.38 -14.82 10.01
N ALA A 305 -11.20 -13.86 10.46
CA ALA A 305 -12.53 -14.14 11.04
C ALA A 305 -13.53 -14.75 10.03
N ARG A 306 -13.30 -14.55 8.72
CA ARG A 306 -14.12 -15.14 7.65
C ARG A 306 -13.61 -16.52 7.26
N ASP A 307 -12.30 -16.72 7.20
CA ASP A 307 -11.68 -18.00 6.81
C ASP A 307 -11.80 -19.07 7.90
N THR A 308 -11.72 -18.66 9.16
CA THR A 308 -12.00 -19.51 10.34
C THR A 308 -13.46 -19.98 10.43
N GLY A 309 -14.33 -19.57 9.50
CA GLY A 309 -15.71 -20.02 9.41
C GLY A 309 -16.50 -19.66 10.66
N THR A 310 -17.07 -18.46 10.72
CA THR A 310 -17.96 -18.04 11.81
C THR A 310 -19.28 -18.84 11.79
N ASN A 311 -19.20 -20.10 12.20
CA ASN A 311 -20.27 -20.99 12.63
C ASN A 311 -19.75 -21.86 13.80
N VAL A 312 -18.80 -21.33 14.57
CA VAL A 312 -18.34 -21.94 15.82
C VAL A 312 -19.42 -21.68 16.88
N ASP A 313 -20.14 -22.73 17.25
CA ASP A 313 -21.20 -22.73 18.27
C ASP A 313 -20.67 -22.09 19.57
N PRO A 314 -21.38 -21.15 20.23
CA PRO A 314 -20.93 -20.53 21.49
C PRO A 314 -20.50 -21.51 22.58
N GLU A 315 -20.97 -22.77 22.57
CA GLU A 315 -20.48 -23.82 23.47
C GLU A 315 -19.06 -24.31 23.14
N SER A 316 -18.73 -24.46 21.86
CA SER A 316 -17.39 -24.89 21.43
C SER A 316 -16.31 -23.83 21.72
N ARG A 317 -16.66 -22.54 21.65
CA ARG A 317 -15.77 -21.44 22.09
C ARG A 317 -15.53 -21.46 23.60
N LYS A 318 -16.57 -21.74 24.40
CA LYS A 318 -16.41 -21.87 25.85
C LYS A 318 -15.49 -23.03 26.22
N GLN A 319 -15.62 -24.16 25.54
CA GLN A 319 -14.77 -25.33 25.77
C GLN A 319 -13.31 -25.06 25.38
N SER A 320 -13.06 -24.42 24.23
CA SER A 320 -11.70 -24.06 23.82
C SER A 320 -11.08 -23.01 24.75
N GLU A 321 -11.87 -22.06 25.25
CA GLU A 321 -11.46 -21.09 26.28
C GLU A 321 -11.14 -21.78 27.62
N GLU A 322 -11.96 -22.72 28.09
CA GLU A 322 -11.73 -23.46 29.34
C GLU A 322 -10.49 -24.36 29.25
N GLU A 323 -10.24 -24.98 28.10
CA GLU A 323 -9.02 -25.74 27.83
C GLU A 323 -7.78 -24.82 27.79
N ALA A 324 -7.87 -23.67 27.13
CA ALA A 324 -6.79 -22.69 27.07
C ALA A 324 -6.44 -22.13 28.46
N VAL A 325 -7.46 -21.84 29.29
CA VAL A 325 -7.28 -21.44 30.69
C VAL A 325 -6.60 -22.53 31.50
N SER A 326 -7.01 -23.78 31.33
CA SER A 326 -6.42 -24.92 32.05
C SER A 326 -4.94 -25.09 31.68
N ARG A 327 -4.59 -24.99 30.39
CA ARG A 327 -3.20 -25.04 29.91
C ARG A 327 -2.37 -23.87 30.45
N LEU A 328 -2.93 -22.66 30.48
CA LEU A 328 -2.21 -21.49 31.00
C LEU A 328 -1.98 -21.60 32.51
N LEU A 329 -2.95 -22.11 33.27
CA LEU A 329 -2.81 -22.39 34.70
C LEU A 329 -1.74 -23.45 34.98
N GLU A 330 -1.65 -24.50 34.18
CA GLU A 330 -0.57 -25.50 34.27
C GLU A 330 0.80 -24.88 33.97
N ASN A 331 0.91 -24.08 32.90
CA ASN A 331 2.14 -23.37 32.56
C ASN A 331 2.57 -22.38 33.65
N VAL A 332 1.64 -21.66 34.28
CA VAL A 332 1.94 -20.75 35.39
C VAL A 332 2.44 -21.55 36.61
N LYS A 333 1.80 -22.66 36.97
CA LYS A 333 2.24 -23.53 38.06
C LYS A 333 3.65 -24.08 37.82
N LEU A 334 3.93 -24.56 36.60
CA LEU A 334 5.26 -25.04 36.20
C LEU A 334 6.31 -23.90 36.23
N SER A 335 5.93 -22.67 35.85
CA SER A 335 6.83 -21.51 35.93
C SER A 335 7.10 -21.04 37.37
N ASP A 336 6.15 -21.22 38.29
CA ASP A 336 6.33 -20.95 39.72
C ASP A 336 7.13 -22.05 40.42
N GLU A 337 6.99 -23.30 39.98
CA GLU A 337 7.82 -24.43 40.45
C GLU A 337 9.28 -24.28 39.97
N SER A 338 9.51 -23.95 38.71
CA SER A 338 10.86 -23.67 38.19
C SER A 338 11.52 -22.43 38.80
N LYS A 339 10.75 -21.37 39.13
CA LYS A 339 11.25 -20.25 39.93
C LYS A 339 11.55 -20.64 41.38
N LYS A 340 10.82 -21.60 41.96
CA LYS A 340 11.09 -22.13 43.31
C LYS A 340 12.30 -23.06 43.34
N GLU A 341 12.53 -23.85 42.29
CA GLU A 341 13.71 -24.71 42.16
C GLU A 341 14.97 -23.86 41.94
N GLY A 342 14.92 -22.83 41.10
CA GLY A 342 16.04 -21.88 40.93
C GLY A 342 16.34 -21.04 42.18
N ALA A 343 15.35 -20.82 43.06
CA ALA A 343 15.55 -20.16 44.36
C ALA A 343 16.05 -21.13 45.46
N ALA A 344 15.79 -22.44 45.31
CA ALA A 344 16.22 -23.46 46.27
C ALA A 344 17.71 -23.85 46.09
N GLU A 345 18.29 -23.75 44.89
CA GLU A 345 19.73 -23.99 44.67
C GLU A 345 20.64 -22.89 45.25
N VAL A 346 20.12 -21.68 45.51
CA VAL A 346 20.93 -20.55 46.05
C VAL A 346 20.95 -20.52 47.58
N ALA A 347 20.09 -21.27 48.27
CA ALA A 347 19.96 -21.26 49.73
C ALA A 347 20.77 -22.35 50.45
N GLY A 348 21.63 -23.09 49.73
CA GLY A 348 22.19 -24.36 50.17
C GLY A 348 23.71 -24.43 50.37
N THR A 349 24.44 -23.33 50.57
CA THR A 349 25.87 -23.40 50.99
C THR A 349 26.29 -22.16 51.75
N ASP A 350 26.36 -22.26 53.09
CA ASP A 350 27.12 -21.31 53.91
C ASP A 350 27.65 -22.02 55.17
N VAL A 351 28.89 -22.52 55.10
CA VAL A 351 29.79 -22.66 56.26
C VAL A 351 31.25 -22.42 55.84
N ALA A 352 31.71 -21.20 56.13
CA ALA A 352 33.04 -20.73 56.53
C ALA A 352 34.32 -21.55 56.26
N GLN A 353 35.33 -20.88 55.66
CA GLN A 353 36.70 -20.80 56.20
C GLN A 353 37.51 -19.59 55.68
N GLU A 354 38.41 -19.09 56.53
CA GLU A 354 39.07 -17.78 56.57
C GLU A 354 40.31 -17.58 55.65
N ASN A 355 40.55 -16.29 55.32
CA ASN A 355 41.80 -15.51 55.15
C ASN A 355 43.15 -16.16 54.71
N GLY A 356 43.78 -15.56 53.67
CA GLY A 356 45.25 -15.62 53.47
C GLY A 356 45.81 -15.19 52.09
N ILE A 357 46.13 -13.90 51.94
CA ILE A 357 47.20 -13.18 51.18
C ILE A 357 47.85 -13.80 49.89
N GLU A 358 47.74 -13.01 48.80
CA GLU A 358 48.61 -12.75 47.61
C GLU A 358 49.36 -13.88 46.87
N GLN A 359 49.09 -14.00 45.55
CA GLN A 359 50.07 -13.71 44.48
C GLN A 359 49.44 -13.63 43.08
N ALA A 360 49.89 -12.66 42.29
CA ALA A 360 49.49 -12.40 40.91
C ALA A 360 50.32 -13.20 39.89
N SER A 361 49.70 -13.61 38.78
CA SER A 361 50.30 -13.52 37.43
C SER A 361 49.26 -13.77 36.34
N LYS A 362 49.51 -13.11 35.22
CA LYS A 362 48.71 -12.88 34.00
C LYS A 362 48.86 -14.00 32.96
N ASP A 363 48.02 -13.87 31.93
CA ASP A 363 48.14 -14.37 30.55
C ASP A 363 47.72 -15.83 30.33
N THR A 364 47.16 -16.31 29.22
CA THR A 364 46.51 -15.79 28.00
C THR A 364 46.07 -17.07 27.24
N GLU A 365 45.00 -16.99 26.45
CA GLU A 365 44.64 -17.87 25.31
C GLU A 365 44.18 -19.33 25.52
N GLU A 366 42.99 -19.59 24.94
CA GLU A 366 42.51 -20.73 24.14
C GLU A 366 43.23 -22.09 24.22
N PRO A 367 42.45 -23.19 24.12
CA PRO A 367 42.36 -23.82 22.80
C PRO A 367 40.98 -24.39 22.44
N THR A 368 40.67 -24.22 21.16
CA THR A 368 39.80 -25.05 20.34
C THR A 368 40.21 -26.53 20.37
N LYS A 369 39.23 -27.45 20.37
CA LYS A 369 39.38 -28.79 19.79
C LYS A 369 38.04 -29.35 19.29
N THR A 370 38.00 -29.53 17.98
CA THR A 370 37.16 -30.42 17.18
C THR A 370 37.38 -31.90 17.57
N THR A 371 36.32 -32.72 17.58
CA THR A 371 36.04 -33.83 16.63
C THR A 371 34.94 -34.77 17.17
N GLU A 372 33.90 -34.97 16.34
CA GLU A 372 33.24 -36.23 15.91
C GLU A 372 33.76 -37.53 16.55
N GLY A 373 33.04 -38.61 16.87
CA GLY A 373 31.71 -39.24 16.74
C GLY A 373 31.88 -40.60 17.49
N GLU A 374 30.91 -41.36 18.00
CA GLU A 374 29.72 -41.98 17.43
C GLU A 374 28.98 -42.76 18.54
N THR A 375 27.64 -42.76 18.47
CA THR A 375 26.67 -43.83 18.78
C THR A 375 26.63 -44.54 20.16
N ALA A 376 25.50 -44.36 20.86
CA ALA A 376 24.62 -45.46 21.29
C ALA A 376 23.20 -44.95 21.60
N ALA A 377 22.21 -45.67 21.08
CA ALA A 377 20.79 -45.33 21.02
C ALA A 377 20.10 -45.27 22.38
N ASN A 378 19.04 -44.45 22.48
CA ASN A 378 17.80 -44.84 23.15
C ASN A 378 16.60 -44.06 22.60
N ALA A 379 15.54 -44.81 22.36
CA ALA A 379 14.28 -44.41 21.74
C ALA A 379 13.50 -43.42 22.61
N ASN A 380 12.92 -42.40 21.97
CA ASN A 380 11.58 -41.91 22.26
C ASN A 380 11.03 -41.22 21.01
N GLY A 381 9.81 -41.59 20.64
CA GLY A 381 9.15 -41.16 19.42
C GLY A 381 8.97 -39.65 19.39
N GLU A 382 9.72 -39.00 18.51
CA GLU A 382 9.37 -37.67 18.02
C GLU A 382 8.10 -37.79 17.19
N ALA A 383 7.05 -37.14 17.67
CA ALA A 383 5.89 -36.83 16.88
C ALA A 383 6.35 -36.04 15.65
N VAL A 384 6.20 -36.67 14.49
CA VAL A 384 6.26 -36.06 13.17
C VAL A 384 5.48 -34.73 13.21
N PRO A 385 6.07 -33.59 12.84
CA PRO A 385 5.29 -32.37 12.68
C PRO A 385 4.38 -32.58 11.47
N THR A 386 3.09 -32.76 11.73
CA THR A 386 2.06 -32.83 10.68
C THR A 386 2.16 -31.59 9.79
N PRO A 387 2.41 -31.75 8.49
CA PRO A 387 2.74 -30.65 7.59
C PRO A 387 1.48 -30.03 6.95
N ASP A 388 0.49 -29.63 7.75
CA ASP A 388 -0.78 -29.04 7.24
C ASP A 388 -1.40 -27.99 8.19
N ALA A 389 -0.60 -27.06 8.72
CA ALA A 389 -1.13 -25.79 9.25
C ALA A 389 -0.24 -24.62 8.80
N PRO A 390 -0.31 -24.19 7.52
CA PRO A 390 0.61 -23.20 6.98
C PRO A 390 0.00 -21.79 6.97
N ALA A 391 0.83 -20.78 7.23
CA ALA A 391 0.61 -19.33 7.07
C ALA A 391 -0.15 -18.56 8.17
N GLU A 392 -1.24 -19.06 8.75
CA GLU A 392 -2.00 -18.24 9.72
C GLU A 392 -1.19 -17.96 10.99
N THR A 393 -0.71 -19.01 11.68
CA THR A 393 -0.05 -18.96 13.02
C THR A 393 1.16 -18.03 13.16
N ARG A 394 1.71 -17.48 12.07
CA ARG A 394 2.83 -16.51 12.10
C ARG A 394 2.38 -15.05 12.05
N LEU A 395 1.10 -14.78 11.80
CA LEU A 395 0.56 -13.43 11.62
C LEU A 395 0.80 -12.55 12.85
N TYR A 396 0.40 -13.01 14.03
CA TYR A 396 0.56 -12.26 15.27
C TYR A 396 2.04 -11.98 15.56
N ASN A 397 2.91 -12.98 15.44
CA ASN A 397 4.34 -12.83 15.74
C ASN A 397 5.00 -11.81 14.81
N ILE A 398 4.72 -11.85 13.50
CA ILE A 398 5.25 -10.88 12.54
C ILE A 398 4.76 -9.46 12.86
N PHE A 399 3.46 -9.30 13.14
CA PHE A 399 2.91 -7.99 13.49
C PHE A 399 3.48 -7.46 14.81
N TYR A 400 3.57 -8.31 15.84
CA TYR A 400 4.10 -7.92 17.14
C TYR A 400 5.55 -7.46 17.04
N GLU A 401 6.44 -8.26 16.43
CA GLU A 401 7.84 -7.91 16.28
C GLU A 401 8.02 -6.60 15.50
N GLN A 402 7.31 -6.44 14.38
CA GLN A 402 7.46 -5.26 13.54
C GLN A 402 6.85 -4.01 14.18
N VAL A 403 5.67 -4.10 14.82
CA VAL A 403 5.06 -2.96 15.53
C VAL A 403 5.94 -2.52 16.70
N VAL A 404 6.49 -3.46 17.47
CA VAL A 404 7.44 -3.16 18.55
C VAL A 404 8.71 -2.50 18.00
N ASN A 405 9.23 -2.98 16.87
CA ASN A 405 10.39 -2.36 16.20
C ASN A 405 10.07 -0.94 15.69
N ILE A 406 8.88 -0.71 15.16
CA ILE A 406 8.43 0.63 14.71
C ILE A 406 8.31 1.58 15.91
N ILE A 407 7.72 1.14 17.01
CA ILE A 407 7.59 1.94 18.24
C ILE A 407 8.97 2.31 18.78
N LYS A 408 9.88 1.34 18.89
CA LYS A 408 11.25 1.55 19.40
C LYS A 408 12.10 2.46 18.49
N SER A 409 11.94 2.35 17.17
CA SER A 409 12.77 3.09 16.22
C SER A 409 12.32 4.54 15.99
N ARG A 410 11.02 4.85 16.12
CA ARG A 410 10.47 6.17 15.76
C ARG A 410 10.07 7.07 16.93
N GLY A 411 9.95 6.54 18.15
CA GLY A 411 9.52 7.33 19.30
C GLY A 411 8.12 7.93 19.10
N LEU A 412 7.12 7.06 18.86
CA LEU A 412 5.73 7.47 18.67
C LEU A 412 5.15 8.08 19.97
N PRO A 413 4.20 9.02 19.87
CA PRO A 413 3.53 9.52 21.07
C PRO A 413 2.75 8.38 21.74
N ILE A 414 2.63 8.45 23.07
CA ILE A 414 2.04 7.36 23.86
C ILE A 414 0.61 7.03 23.42
N GLN A 415 -0.18 8.03 23.04
CA GLN A 415 -1.55 7.83 22.54
C GLN A 415 -1.60 6.91 21.30
N ASP A 416 -0.65 7.06 20.36
CA ASP A 416 -0.63 6.30 19.11
C ASP A 416 -0.03 4.91 19.35
N THR A 417 0.94 4.80 20.26
CA THR A 417 1.47 3.52 20.73
C THR A 417 0.35 2.68 21.36
N MET A 418 -0.44 3.26 22.26
CA MET A 418 -1.58 2.56 22.88
C MET A 418 -2.65 2.19 21.86
N ALA A 419 -2.93 3.03 20.85
CA ALA A 419 -3.86 2.70 19.78
C ALA A 419 -3.40 1.48 18.96
N LEU A 420 -2.11 1.39 18.63
CA LEU A 420 -1.54 0.23 17.94
C LEU A 420 -1.64 -1.05 18.79
N LEU A 421 -1.41 -0.94 20.10
CA LEU A 421 -1.54 -2.07 21.03
C LEU A 421 -3.00 -2.54 21.13
N VAL A 422 -3.99 -1.63 21.13
CA VAL A 422 -5.41 -1.99 21.08
C VAL A 422 -5.72 -2.81 19.83
N SER A 423 -5.24 -2.37 18.66
CA SER A 423 -5.41 -3.13 17.43
C SER A 423 -4.70 -4.49 17.47
N LEU A 424 -3.53 -4.59 18.11
CA LEU A 424 -2.81 -5.88 18.29
C LEU A 424 -3.59 -6.85 19.18
N VAL A 425 -4.19 -6.37 20.27
CA VAL A 425 -5.07 -7.18 21.12
C VAL A 425 -6.30 -7.63 20.34
N ASN A 426 -6.95 -6.74 19.58
CA ASN A 426 -8.10 -7.12 18.78
C ASN A 426 -7.75 -8.14 17.69
N LEU A 427 -6.58 -8.02 17.05
CA LEU A 427 -6.07 -9.01 16.09
C LEU A 427 -5.85 -10.37 16.78
N ALA A 428 -5.20 -10.39 17.96
CA ALA A 428 -4.96 -11.61 18.72
C ALA A 428 -6.28 -12.29 19.14
N LEU A 429 -7.24 -11.51 19.66
CA LEU A 429 -8.54 -12.01 20.10
C LEU A 429 -9.40 -12.54 18.94
N SER A 430 -9.35 -11.89 17.78
CA SER A 430 -10.14 -12.29 16.60
C SER A 430 -9.53 -13.47 15.85
N THR A 431 -8.21 -13.58 15.82
CA THR A 431 -7.50 -14.60 15.03
C THR A 431 -7.14 -15.84 15.88
N TYR A 432 -6.84 -15.65 17.17
CA TYR A 432 -6.38 -16.71 18.09
C TYR A 432 -7.08 -16.63 19.46
N PRO A 433 -8.38 -16.92 19.54
CA PRO A 433 -9.09 -16.92 20.82
C PRO A 433 -8.50 -17.91 21.84
N ASP A 434 -7.87 -18.99 21.37
CA ASP A 434 -7.32 -20.05 22.23
C ASP A 434 -5.91 -19.75 22.77
N ARG A 435 -5.24 -18.68 22.31
CA ARG A 435 -3.85 -18.36 22.66
C ARG A 435 -3.78 -17.11 23.54
N LEU A 436 -4.07 -17.31 24.82
CA LEU A 436 -4.03 -16.27 25.86
C LEU A 436 -2.65 -15.60 26.02
N GLU A 437 -1.57 -16.33 25.73
CA GLU A 437 -0.18 -15.85 25.81
C GLU A 437 0.07 -14.58 24.97
N TYR A 438 -0.57 -14.48 23.81
CA TYR A 438 -0.43 -13.33 22.92
C TYR A 438 -1.05 -12.07 23.51
N VAL A 439 -2.18 -12.19 24.20
CA VAL A 439 -2.82 -11.06 24.87
C VAL A 439 -1.97 -10.59 26.05
N ASP A 440 -1.44 -11.54 26.84
CA ASP A 440 -0.56 -11.26 27.98
C ASP A 440 0.71 -10.52 27.52
N GLN A 441 1.33 -10.97 26.43
CA GLN A 441 2.51 -10.34 25.85
C GLN A 441 2.30 -8.88 25.40
N VAL A 442 1.12 -8.56 24.84
CA VAL A 442 0.79 -7.16 24.47
C VAL A 442 0.57 -6.31 25.71
N LEU A 443 -0.16 -6.84 26.70
CA LEU A 443 -0.40 -6.13 27.96
C LEU A 443 0.90 -5.91 28.75
N ASP A 444 1.85 -6.86 28.72
CA ASP A 444 3.14 -6.74 29.41
C ASP A 444 3.93 -5.57 28.82
N PHE A 445 3.97 -5.50 27.49
CA PHE A 445 4.60 -4.41 26.77
C PHE A 445 3.90 -3.06 27.03
N ALA A 446 2.57 -3.05 27.11
CA ALA A 446 1.79 -1.86 27.46
C ALA A 446 2.11 -1.36 28.88
N THR A 447 2.27 -2.27 29.84
CA THR A 447 2.65 -1.96 31.23
C THR A 447 4.05 -1.37 31.30
N GLN A 448 5.03 -1.98 30.62
CA GLN A 448 6.39 -1.45 30.53
C GLN A 448 6.40 -0.04 29.94
N LYS A 449 5.66 0.19 28.84
CA LYS A 449 5.56 1.51 28.22
C LYS A 449 4.81 2.52 29.08
N THR A 450 3.81 2.11 29.84
CA THR A 450 3.12 3.01 30.77
C THR A 450 4.00 3.39 31.96
N ALA A 451 4.80 2.45 32.47
CA ALA A 451 5.79 2.69 33.52
C ALA A 451 6.87 3.69 33.08
N GLU A 452 7.37 3.57 31.85
CA GLU A 452 8.34 4.51 31.27
C GLU A 452 7.81 5.96 31.16
N TYR A 453 6.49 6.14 30.99
CA TYR A 453 5.85 7.45 30.81
C TYR A 453 5.01 7.89 32.01
N THR A 454 5.21 7.28 33.20
CA THR A 454 4.41 7.57 34.40
C THR A 454 4.49 9.04 34.83
N ASP A 455 5.64 9.68 34.63
CA ASP A 455 5.85 11.09 34.98
C ASP A 455 5.50 12.08 33.85
N HIS A 456 5.07 11.57 32.67
CA HIS A 456 4.76 12.41 31.51
C HIS A 456 3.27 12.80 31.47
N ALA A 457 2.99 14.10 31.29
CA ALA A 457 1.63 14.62 31.18
C ALA A 457 0.81 13.98 30.03
N ASP A 458 1.49 13.46 29.00
CA ASP A 458 0.88 12.82 27.84
C ASP A 458 0.09 11.55 28.18
N LEU A 459 0.46 10.86 29.27
CA LEU A 459 -0.28 9.68 29.77
C LEU A 459 -1.66 10.07 30.32
N HIS A 460 -1.77 11.26 30.92
CA HIS A 460 -3.03 11.79 31.45
C HIS A 460 -3.90 12.47 30.39
N SER A 461 -3.45 12.51 29.13
CA SER A 461 -4.26 13.03 28.04
C SER A 461 -5.52 12.18 27.86
N ALA A 462 -6.66 12.83 27.58
CA ALA A 462 -7.93 12.13 27.37
C ALA A 462 -7.85 11.03 26.28
N PRO A 463 -7.16 11.23 25.14
CA PRO A 463 -7.00 10.17 24.13
C PRO A 463 -6.20 8.96 24.63
N ALA A 464 -5.12 9.17 25.40
CA ALA A 464 -4.32 8.07 25.93
C ALA A 464 -5.11 7.24 26.95
N GLN A 465 -5.86 7.90 27.85
CA GLN A 465 -6.72 7.22 28.82
C GLN A 465 -7.86 6.43 28.15
N GLN A 466 -8.46 6.98 27.09
CA GLN A 466 -9.46 6.26 26.31
C GLN A 466 -8.87 5.02 25.65
N ASN A 467 -7.69 5.12 25.04
CA ASN A 467 -7.04 3.97 24.40
C ASN A 467 -6.63 2.91 25.44
N LEU A 468 -6.15 3.31 26.62
CA LEU A 468 -5.84 2.39 27.73
C LEU A 468 -7.11 1.67 28.21
N LEU A 469 -8.21 2.40 28.37
CA LEU A 469 -9.50 1.81 28.71
C LEU A 469 -9.97 0.82 27.63
N HIS A 470 -9.83 1.16 26.36
CA HIS A 470 -10.15 0.27 25.25
C HIS A 470 -9.29 -0.99 25.24
N LEU A 471 -8.01 -0.88 25.59
CA LEU A 471 -7.08 -2.01 25.70
C LEU A 471 -7.54 -3.01 26.77
N LEU A 472 -7.96 -2.52 27.94
CA LEU A 472 -8.44 -3.35 29.04
C LEU A 472 -9.84 -3.92 28.79
N LEU A 473 -10.71 -3.16 28.11
CA LEU A 473 -12.06 -3.60 27.78
C LEU A 473 -12.11 -4.64 26.66
N ALA A 474 -11.12 -4.69 25.77
CA ALA A 474 -11.11 -5.61 24.63
C ALA A 474 -11.17 -7.10 25.05
N PRO A 475 -10.30 -7.59 25.96
CA PRO A 475 -10.40 -8.95 26.49
C PRO A 475 -11.73 -9.22 27.22
N LEU A 476 -12.21 -8.26 28.01
CA LEU A 476 -13.45 -8.40 28.78
C LEU A 476 -14.71 -8.52 27.91
N ARG A 477 -14.69 -7.94 26.71
CA ARG A 477 -15.81 -8.03 25.76
C ARG A 477 -15.75 -9.27 24.88
N SER A 478 -14.55 -9.77 24.61
CA SER A 478 -14.34 -10.88 23.67
C SER A 478 -14.46 -12.25 24.35
N TYR A 479 -13.92 -12.41 25.56
CA TYR A 479 -13.99 -13.68 26.28
C TYR A 479 -15.36 -13.91 26.91
N VAL A 480 -15.82 -15.15 26.89
CA VAL A 480 -17.12 -15.51 27.47
C VAL A 480 -17.05 -15.60 28.99
N SER A 481 -15.88 -15.95 29.53
CA SER A 481 -15.61 -16.00 30.97
C SER A 481 -14.74 -14.84 31.44
N ILE A 482 -15.22 -14.10 32.43
CA ILE A 482 -14.45 -13.03 33.10
C ILE A 482 -13.22 -13.62 33.81
N PHE A 483 -13.27 -14.89 34.21
CA PHE A 483 -12.13 -15.58 34.81
C PHE A 483 -10.94 -15.71 33.84
N THR A 484 -11.21 -15.93 32.55
CA THR A 484 -10.18 -15.99 31.49
C THR A 484 -9.48 -14.64 31.33
N ALA A 485 -10.23 -13.54 31.41
CA ALA A 485 -9.66 -12.19 31.39
C ALA A 485 -8.85 -11.88 32.66
N LEU A 486 -9.33 -12.28 33.84
CA LEU A 486 -8.60 -12.13 35.12
C LEU A 486 -7.31 -12.95 35.18
N LEU A 487 -7.23 -14.04 34.40
CA LEU A 487 -6.09 -14.93 34.33
C LEU A 487 -4.92 -14.42 33.50
N CYS A 488 -5.13 -13.40 32.65
CA CYS A 488 -4.03 -12.67 32.04
C CYS A 488 -3.24 -12.00 33.18
N ARG A 489 -1.94 -12.33 33.31
CA ARG A 489 -1.13 -12.12 34.52
C ARG A 489 -1.16 -10.69 35.03
N ILE A 490 -1.34 -9.74 34.14
CA ILE A 490 -1.28 -8.31 34.44
C ILE A 490 -2.60 -7.76 34.99
N ILE A 491 -3.75 -8.31 34.58
CA ILE A 491 -5.06 -7.89 35.14
C ILE A 491 -5.17 -8.30 36.61
N SER A 492 -4.47 -9.36 37.02
CA SER A 492 -4.41 -9.77 38.43
C SER A 492 -3.44 -8.96 39.29
N HIS A 493 -2.52 -8.20 38.70
CA HIS A 493 -1.47 -7.44 39.41
C HIS A 493 -1.57 -5.91 39.28
N SER A 494 -2.48 -5.41 38.42
CA SER A 494 -2.89 -4.01 38.33
C SER A 494 -4.00 -3.72 39.33
#